data_AF-A0A8T6DWS8-F1
#
_entry.id   AF-A0A8T6DWS8-F1
#
_cell.length_a   1.000
_cell.length_b   1.000
_cell.length_c   1.000
_cell.angle_alpha   90.00
_cell.angle_beta   90.00
_cell.angle_gamma   90.00
#
_symmetry.space_group_name_H-M   'P 1'
#
loop_
_entity.id
_entity.type
_entity.pdbx_description
1 polymer ?
#
loop_
_entity_poly.entity_id
_entity_poly.type
_entity_poly.pdbx_seq_one_letter_code
_entity_poly.pdbx_strand_id
1 'polypeptide(L)' 'IGNLLDRIYQGHVTDFIDVGPWYIFNLADASIVTGIIIFGAVLLLTRPAPRPTLVTTSTPGDEEYAD' A
#
# COMPACT_ATOMS: atom_id res chain seq x y z
N ILE A 1 3.81 7.22 -13.80
CA ILE A 1 4.73 8.15 -14.51
C ILE A 1 4.77 7.87 -16.02
N GLY A 2 4.82 6.61 -16.48
CA GLY A 2 4.84 6.27 -17.93
C GLY A 2 3.82 7.03 -18.79
N ASN A 3 2.51 6.84 -18.56
CA ASN A 3 1.46 7.53 -19.32
C ASN A 3 1.54 9.06 -19.28
N LEU A 4 2.09 9.65 -18.21
CA LEU A 4 2.25 11.09 -18.10
C LEU A 4 3.42 11.57 -18.98
N LEU A 5 4.53 10.85 -18.98
CA LEU A 5 5.67 11.17 -19.86
C LEU A 5 5.27 11.00 -21.33
N ASP A 6 4.56 9.93 -21.68
CA ASP A 6 4.11 9.71 -23.07
C ASP A 6 3.28 10.89 -23.57
N ARG A 7 2.35 11.39 -22.75
CA ARG A 7 1.54 12.58 -23.09
C ARG A 7 2.35 13.85 -23.24
N ILE A 8 3.42 14.03 -22.46
CA ILE A 8 4.27 15.23 -22.53
C ILE A 8 5.16 15.20 -23.78
N TYR A 9 5.73 14.05 -24.13
CA TYR A 9 6.67 13.94 -25.25
C TYR A 9 5.99 13.68 -26.60
N GLN A 10 4.94 12.85 -26.62
CA GLN A 10 4.28 12.38 -27.83
C GLN A 10 2.88 12.99 -28.02
N GLY A 11 2.33 13.64 -26.99
CA GLY A 11 0.98 14.22 -27.01
C GLY A 11 -0.15 13.20 -26.84
N HIS A 12 0.17 11.91 -26.70
CA HIS A 12 -0.79 10.82 -26.53
C HIS A 12 -0.15 9.66 -25.76
N VAL A 13 -0.98 8.70 -25.31
CA VAL A 13 -0.51 7.46 -24.69
C VAL A 13 -0.45 6.38 -25.77
N THR A 14 0.60 5.56 -25.74
CA THR A 14 0.78 4.47 -26.70
C THR A 14 0.42 3.16 -26.04
N ASP A 15 -0.66 2.55 -26.50
CA ASP A 15 -1.09 1.22 -26.09
C ASP A 15 -0.57 0.19 -27.10
N PHE A 16 0.11 -0.85 -26.61
CA PHE A 16 0.83 -1.78 -27.49
C PHE A 16 0.70 -3.25 -27.07
N ILE A 17 0.10 -3.53 -25.89
CA ILE A 17 -0.15 -4.89 -25.42
C ILE A 17 -1.59 -5.25 -25.78
N ASP A 18 -1.74 -6.15 -26.74
CA ASP A 18 -3.02 -6.71 -27.20
C ASP A 18 -3.06 -8.21 -26.89
N VAL A 19 -4.04 -8.64 -26.09
CA VAL A 19 -4.17 -10.03 -25.65
C VAL A 19 -5.59 -10.53 -25.93
N GLY A 20 -5.85 -10.90 -27.17
CA GLY A 20 -7.10 -11.56 -27.56
C GLY A 20 -8.33 -10.68 -27.31
N PRO A 21 -9.38 -11.17 -26.60
CA PRO A 21 -10.60 -10.38 -26.38
C PRO A 21 -10.45 -9.32 -25.28
N TRP A 22 -9.26 -9.14 -24.69
CA TRP A 22 -9.02 -8.20 -23.62
C TRP A 22 -8.78 -6.77 -24.12
N TYR A 23 -8.94 -5.81 -23.22
CA TYR A 23 -8.58 -4.42 -23.49
C TYR A 23 -7.10 -4.30 -23.84
N ILE A 24 -6.79 -3.44 -24.81
CA ILE A 24 -5.41 -3.08 -25.15
C ILE A 24 -4.88 -2.18 -24.04
N PHE A 25 -3.67 -2.44 -23.56
CA PHE A 25 -3.04 -1.67 -22.50
C PHE A 25 -1.54 -1.47 -22.75
N ASN A 26 -0.89 -0.74 -21.86
CA ASN A 26 0.55 -0.56 -21.89
C ASN A 26 1.23 -0.97 -20.58
N LEU A 27 2.56 -0.89 -20.56
CA LEU A 27 3.34 -1.27 -19.39
C LEU A 27 3.03 -0.43 -18.14
N ALA A 28 2.67 0.85 -18.30
CA ALA A 28 2.35 1.71 -17.18
C ALA A 28 1.05 1.25 -16.49
N ASP A 29 0.03 0.89 -17.26
CA ASP A 29 -1.24 0.38 -16.71
C ASP A 29 -1.03 -0.96 -15.99
N ALA A 30 -0.26 -1.87 -16.60
CA ALA A 30 0.10 -3.15 -16.00
C ALA A 30 0.85 -2.97 -14.65
N SER A 31 1.75 -1.97 -14.58
CA SER A 31 2.50 -1.68 -13.35
C SER A 31 1.59 -1.18 -12.22
N ILE A 32 0.58 -0.37 -12.55
CA ILE A 32 -0.39 0.16 -11.58
C ILE A 32 -1.26 -0.97 -11.03
N VAL A 33 -1.84 -1.78 -11.92
CA VAL A 33 -2.69 -2.92 -11.53
C VAL A 33 -1.91 -3.89 -10.66
N THR A 34 -0.68 -4.25 -11.07
CA THR A 34 0.19 -5.15 -10.31
C THR A 34 0.52 -4.58 -8.93
N GLY A 35 0.88 -3.29 -8.86
CA GLY A 35 1.18 -2.61 -7.60
C GLY A 35 -0.01 -2.60 -6.64
N ILE A 36 -1.22 -2.35 -7.14
CA ILE A 36 -2.46 -2.38 -6.35
C ILE A 36 -2.73 -3.80 -5.83
N ILE A 37 -2.56 -4.83 -6.67
CA ILE A 37 -2.74 -6.23 -6.26
C ILE A 37 -1.75 -6.60 -5.15
N ILE A 38 -0.47 -6.27 -5.31
CA ILE A 38 0.57 -6.54 -4.30
C ILE A 38 0.25 -5.78 -3.01
N PHE A 39 -0.08 -4.49 -3.11
CA PHE A 39 -0.42 -3.68 -1.95
C PHE A 39 -1.62 -4.24 -1.19
N GLY A 40 -2.70 -4.58 -1.91
CA GLY A 40 -3.88 -5.22 -1.33
C GLY A 40 -3.55 -6.57 -0.68
N ALA A 41 -2.72 -7.40 -1.33
CA ALA A 41 -2.26 -8.67 -0.77
C ALA A 41 -1.47 -8.47 0.52
N VAL A 42 -0.56 -7.48 0.57
CA VAL A 42 0.20 -7.15 1.78
C VAL A 42 -0.75 -6.73 2.90
N LEU A 43 -1.73 -5.87 2.63
CA LEU A 43 -2.71 -5.44 3.64
C LEU A 43 -3.56 -6.61 4.16
N LEU A 44 -3.94 -7.56 3.30
CA LEU A 44 -4.76 -8.70 3.68
C LEU A 44 -3.96 -9.78 4.43
N LEU A 45 -2.68 -9.97 4.10
CA LEU A 45 -1.84 -11.02 4.65
C LEU A 45 -1.07 -10.57 5.90
N THR A 46 -0.84 -9.26 6.07
CA THR A 46 -0.12 -8.72 7.23
C THR A 46 -1.07 -8.54 8.40
N ARG A 47 -0.84 -9.28 9.49
CA ARG A 47 -1.57 -9.06 10.74
C ARG A 47 -1.02 -7.82 11.45
N PRO A 48 -1.87 -6.93 11.99
CA PRO A 48 -1.40 -5.82 12.80
C PRO A 48 -0.67 -6.37 14.03
N ALA A 49 0.46 -5.74 14.37
CA ALA A 49 1.20 -6.09 15.58
C ALA A 49 0.28 -5.92 16.81
N PRO A 50 0.34 -6.82 17.79
CA PRO A 50 -0.37 -6.65 19.05
C PRO A 50 -0.04 -5.28 19.63
N ARG A 51 -1.07 -4.54 20.06
CA ARG A 51 -0.87 -3.25 20.70
C ARG A 51 0.01 -3.47 21.94
N PRO A 52 1.11 -2.72 22.13
CA PRO A 52 1.88 -2.80 23.36
C PRO A 52 0.92 -2.58 24.51
N THR A 53 0.76 -3.58 25.37
CA THR A 53 0.04 -3.39 26.63
C THR A 53 0.83 -2.34 27.38
N LEU A 54 0.23 -1.16 27.58
CA LEU A 54 0.77 -0.19 28.53
C LEU A 54 0.78 -0.92 29.87
N VAL A 55 1.96 -1.39 30.28
CA VAL A 55 2.16 -1.83 31.65
C VAL A 55 2.00 -0.56 32.46
N THR A 56 0.80 -0.33 32.99
CA THR A 56 0.62 0.54 34.13
C THR A 56 1.38 -0.13 35.26
N THR A 57 2.67 0.16 35.35
CA THR A 57 3.37 0.11 36.62
C THR A 57 2.66 1.14 37.49
N SER A 58 1.63 0.73 38.21
CA SER A 58 1.35 1.35 39.50
C SER A 58 2.64 1.16 40.28
N THR A 59 3.41 2.23 40.39
CA THR A 59 4.60 2.29 41.25
C THR A 59 4.17 1.77 42.62
N PRO A 60 4.78 0.70 43.15
CA PRO A 60 4.59 0.34 44.56
C PRO A 60 5.33 1.40 45.38
N GLY A 61 4.60 2.45 45.73
CA GLY A 61 5.12 3.64 46.41
C GLY A 61 4.04 4.68 46.70
N ASP A 62 2.90 4.60 46.01
CA ASP A 62 1.77 5.52 46.22
C ASP A 62 0.91 5.12 47.44
N GLU A 63 1.18 3.96 48.06
CA GLU A 63 0.52 3.48 49.29
C GLU A 63 1.26 3.86 50.59
N GLU A 64 2.47 4.44 50.51
CA GLU A 64 3.29 4.81 51.69
C GLU A 64 2.94 6.19 52.28
N TYR A 65 1.91 6.88 51.77
CA TYR A 65 1.43 8.18 52.30
C TYR A 65 -0.02 8.15 52.79
N ALA A 66 -0.49 6.99 53.24
CA ALA A 66 -1.80 6.83 53.86
C ALA A 66 -1.68 6.46 55.34
N ASP A 67 -1.01 7.31 56.13
CA ASP A 67 -1.08 7.37 57.60
C ASP A 67 -1.01 8.83 58.08
#